data_AF-A0A1L9VKR6-F1
#
_entry.id   AF-A0A1L9VKR6-F1
#
_cell.length_a   1.000
_cell.length_b   1.000
_cell.length_c   1.000
_cell.angle_alpha   90.00
_cell.angle_beta   90.00
_cell.angle_gamma   90.00
#
_symmetry.space_group_name_H-M   'P 1'
#
loop_
_entity.id
_entity.type
_entity.pdbx_description
1 polymer ?
#
loop_
_entity_poly.entity_id
_entity_poly.type
_entity_poly.pdbx_seq_one_letter_code
_entity_poly.pdbx_strand_id
1 'polypeptide(L)'
;MSGILLFCTAPVPASVINRLMQESSIPEHGRNIFSLVRTPDQTTLDNFNSNPPINPFSTGFLNTPDTELRRYTRQRISDLERERSISLSSKWVAILDERSVTDNTVVIHRYETKSKWEQLQREAEEEWVGIPGTAEINEDEDSIWWKWRVPFDAVFHLYNHVETFSWRGVALWARPEYLGEDGVVMVRFPVGIISGGMEDPLGLM
;
A
#
# COMPACT_ATOMS: atom_id res chain seq x y z
N MET A 1 -2.74 13.92 -0.54
CA MET A 1 -2.46 12.49 -0.77
C MET A 1 -1.11 12.40 -1.44
N SER A 2 -0.31 11.46 -0.96
CA SER A 2 1.04 11.20 -1.45
C SER A 2 1.08 9.88 -2.21
N GLY A 3 2.04 9.77 -3.12
CA GLY A 3 2.07 8.78 -4.18
C GLY A 3 2.90 7.61 -3.74
N ILE A 4 2.58 6.45 -4.26
CA ILE A 4 3.15 5.18 -3.85
C ILE A 4 4.12 4.74 -4.94
N LEU A 5 5.36 4.44 -4.54
CA LEU A 5 6.29 3.81 -5.47
C LEU A 5 5.79 2.41 -5.80
N LEU A 6 5.67 2.13 -7.09
CA LEU A 6 5.23 0.85 -7.64
C LEU A 6 6.43 0.11 -8.22
N PHE A 7 6.67 -1.09 -7.72
CA PHE A 7 7.74 -1.97 -8.16
C PHE A 7 7.17 -3.20 -8.86
N CYS A 8 7.90 -3.74 -9.83
CA CYS A 8 7.61 -5.06 -10.41
C CYS A 8 8.69 -6.04 -9.94
N THR A 9 8.35 -7.01 -9.11
CA THR A 9 9.28 -8.06 -8.65
C THR A 9 9.25 -9.31 -9.52
N ALA A 10 8.35 -9.34 -10.50
CA ALA A 10 8.24 -10.35 -11.53
C ALA A 10 8.20 -9.72 -12.95
N PRO A 11 8.33 -10.52 -14.02
CA PRO A 11 8.12 -10.06 -15.41
C PRO A 11 6.64 -9.73 -15.69
N VAL A 12 6.20 -8.56 -15.26
CA VAL A 12 4.81 -8.12 -15.38
C VAL A 12 4.58 -7.39 -16.71
N PRO A 13 3.60 -7.82 -17.54
CA PRO A 13 3.27 -7.12 -18.78
C PRO A 13 2.81 -5.69 -18.53
N ALA A 14 3.17 -4.76 -19.41
CA ALA A 14 2.75 -3.36 -19.29
C ALA A 14 1.21 -3.18 -19.29
N SER A 15 0.48 -4.08 -19.94
CA SER A 15 -0.99 -4.10 -19.90
C SER A 15 -1.56 -4.32 -18.49
N VAL A 16 -0.88 -5.08 -17.63
CA VAL A 16 -1.29 -5.29 -16.23
C VAL A 16 -1.08 -4.03 -15.41
N ILE A 17 0.04 -3.33 -15.63
CA ILE A 17 0.32 -2.04 -14.96
C ILE A 17 -0.69 -0.99 -15.38
N ASN A 18 -0.99 -0.90 -16.69
CA ASN A 18 -2.02 -0.01 -17.21
C ASN A 18 -3.40 -0.33 -16.62
N ARG A 19 -3.73 -1.62 -16.47
CA ARG A 19 -4.97 -2.07 -15.82
C ARG A 19 -5.03 -1.64 -14.36
N LEU A 20 -3.97 -1.85 -13.56
CA LEU A 20 -3.89 -1.37 -12.18
C LEU A 20 -4.14 0.15 -12.09
N MET A 21 -3.48 0.93 -12.94
CA MET A 21 -3.61 2.40 -12.92
C MET A 21 -5.01 2.86 -13.35
N GLN A 22 -5.65 2.15 -14.26
CA GLN A 22 -7.02 2.41 -14.69
C GLN A 22 -8.03 2.02 -13.60
N GLU A 23 -7.95 0.79 -13.08
CA GLU A 23 -8.91 0.24 -12.13
C GLU A 23 -8.83 0.93 -10.76
N SER A 24 -7.64 1.33 -10.31
CA SER A 24 -7.47 2.15 -9.10
C SER A 24 -8.13 3.54 -9.18
N SER A 25 -8.51 3.97 -10.39
CA SER A 25 -9.22 5.23 -10.62
C SER A 25 -10.75 5.06 -10.73
N ILE A 26 -11.27 3.83 -10.64
CA ILE A 26 -12.72 3.54 -10.72
C ILE A 26 -13.50 4.03 -9.50
N PRO A 27 -13.02 3.86 -8.25
CA PRO A 27 -13.74 4.32 -7.07
C PRO A 27 -14.10 5.80 -7.12
N GLU A 28 -15.12 6.22 -6.37
CA GLU A 28 -15.47 7.63 -6.26
C GLU A 28 -14.27 8.44 -5.73
N HIS A 29 -13.91 9.53 -6.41
CA HIS A 29 -12.68 10.30 -6.20
C HIS A 29 -11.36 9.53 -6.41
N GLY A 30 -11.46 8.31 -6.94
CA GLY A 30 -10.36 7.46 -7.33
C GLY A 30 -9.44 8.13 -8.33
N ARG A 31 -8.15 7.89 -8.17
CA ARG A 31 -7.11 8.31 -9.10
C ARG A 31 -5.96 7.33 -9.02
N ASN A 32 -5.17 7.28 -10.10
CA ASN A 32 -3.87 6.64 -10.05
C ASN A 32 -3.07 7.27 -8.90
N ILE A 33 -2.54 6.45 -8.01
CA ILE A 33 -1.69 6.88 -6.89
C ILE A 33 -0.27 6.35 -7.04
N PHE A 34 0.07 5.76 -8.19
CA PHE A 34 1.33 5.06 -8.40
C PHE A 34 2.35 5.89 -9.17
N SER A 35 3.61 5.73 -8.77
CA SER A 35 4.80 6.16 -9.50
C SER A 35 5.65 4.92 -9.76
N LEU A 36 5.67 4.47 -11.02
CA LEU A 36 6.40 3.27 -11.42
C LEU A 36 7.91 3.46 -11.31
N VAL A 37 8.58 2.51 -10.65
CA VAL A 37 10.03 2.38 -10.62
C VAL A 37 10.42 1.12 -11.39
N ARG A 38 10.98 1.33 -12.58
CA ARG A 38 11.47 0.32 -13.52
C ARG A 38 12.80 -0.26 -13.07
N THR A 39 13.75 0.58 -12.66
CA THR A 39 15.11 0.15 -12.28
C THR A 39 15.67 1.00 -11.12
N PRO A 40 16.59 0.46 -10.30
CA PRO A 40 17.15 1.18 -9.16
C PRO A 40 17.86 2.49 -9.52
N ASP A 41 18.48 2.54 -10.71
CA ASP A 41 19.29 3.62 -11.24
C ASP A 41 18.50 4.72 -11.97
N GLN A 42 17.16 4.66 -11.96
CA GLN A 42 16.33 5.72 -12.55
C GLN A 42 16.62 7.08 -11.91
N THR A 43 17.18 7.97 -12.72
CA THR A 43 17.54 9.34 -12.30
C THR A 43 16.30 10.19 -12.06
N THR A 44 15.26 10.02 -12.88
CA THR A 44 13.95 10.63 -12.71
C THR A 44 12.91 9.59 -12.35
N LEU A 45 12.18 9.84 -11.26
CA LEU A 45 10.92 9.14 -11.03
C LEU A 45 9.87 9.68 -11.99
N ASP A 46 8.96 8.81 -12.41
CA ASP A 46 7.76 9.25 -13.10
C ASP A 46 7.00 10.26 -12.21
N ASN A 47 6.31 11.23 -12.82
CA ASN A 47 5.47 12.14 -12.06
C ASN A 47 4.42 11.37 -11.25
N PHE A 48 3.84 12.05 -10.26
CA PHE A 48 2.59 11.61 -9.67
C PHE A 48 1.61 11.20 -10.77
N ASN A 49 1.20 9.94 -10.76
CA ASN A 49 0.51 9.28 -11.87
C ASN A 49 1.47 9.07 -13.04
N SER A 50 2.28 7.99 -13.01
CA SER A 50 2.88 7.49 -14.26
C SER A 50 1.78 7.45 -15.31
N ASN A 51 1.86 8.30 -16.35
CA ASN A 51 0.74 8.50 -17.26
C ASN A 51 0.62 7.24 -18.13
N PRO A 52 -0.45 6.43 -17.99
CA PRO A 52 -0.69 5.37 -18.95
C PRO A 52 -0.89 5.98 -20.36
N PRO A 53 -0.51 5.28 -21.43
CA PRO A 53 -0.01 3.90 -21.43
C PRO A 53 1.47 3.79 -21.08
N ILE A 54 1.79 2.85 -20.19
CA ILE A 54 3.15 2.39 -19.94
C ILE A 54 3.59 1.50 -21.11
N ASN A 55 4.79 1.77 -21.63
CA ASN A 55 5.44 0.92 -22.64
C ASN A 55 6.08 -0.31 -21.99
N PRO A 56 6.22 -1.44 -22.71
CA PRO A 56 6.96 -2.60 -22.22
C PRO A 56 8.38 -2.24 -21.77
N PHE A 57 8.82 -2.83 -20.65
CA PHE A 57 10.16 -2.67 -20.09
C PHE A 57 10.55 -3.93 -19.31
N SER A 58 11.85 -4.05 -19.03
CA SER A 58 12.37 -5.07 -18.11
C SER A 58 12.57 -4.46 -16.73
N THR A 59 12.02 -5.09 -15.69
CA THR A 59 12.22 -4.64 -14.31
C THR A 59 13.64 -4.91 -13.83
N GLY A 60 14.21 -3.96 -13.08
CA GLY A 60 15.46 -4.10 -12.35
C GLY A 60 15.28 -4.63 -10.92
N PHE A 61 14.05 -4.96 -10.52
CA PHE A 61 13.70 -5.43 -9.17
C PHE A 61 13.27 -6.90 -9.13
N LEU A 62 13.67 -7.69 -10.13
CA LEU A 62 13.32 -9.10 -10.21
C LEU A 62 13.75 -9.85 -8.95
N ASN A 63 12.81 -10.53 -8.28
CA ASN A 63 13.03 -11.25 -7.02
C ASN A 63 13.59 -10.39 -5.85
N THR A 64 13.50 -9.06 -5.93
CA THR A 64 13.97 -8.19 -4.85
C THR A 64 13.11 -8.38 -3.60
N PRO A 65 13.71 -8.65 -2.42
CA PRO A 65 12.97 -8.82 -1.18
C PRO A 65 12.23 -7.56 -0.72
N ASP A 66 11.12 -7.74 -0.02
CA ASP A 66 10.32 -6.65 0.55
C ASP A 66 11.14 -5.67 1.39
N THR A 67 12.08 -6.18 2.19
CA THR A 67 12.97 -5.36 3.04
C THR A 67 13.88 -4.44 2.22
N GLU A 68 14.36 -4.89 1.07
CA GLU A 68 15.17 -4.07 0.17
C GLU A 68 14.32 -3.00 -0.54
N LEU A 69 13.10 -3.34 -0.96
CA LEU A 69 12.18 -2.37 -1.58
C LEU A 69 11.74 -1.28 -0.59
N ARG A 70 11.45 -1.67 0.66
CA ARG A 70 11.13 -0.75 1.76
C ARG A 70 12.31 0.19 2.04
N ARG A 71 13.54 -0.35 2.11
CA ARG A 71 14.77 0.44 2.30
C ARG A 71 15.01 1.40 1.13
N TYR A 72 14.94 0.90 -0.10
CA TYR A 72 15.08 1.70 -1.31
C TYR A 72 14.08 2.86 -1.34
N THR A 73 12.80 2.58 -1.06
CA THR A 73 11.74 3.59 -1.06
C THR A 73 12.03 4.71 -0.08
N ARG A 74 12.39 4.37 1.17
CA ARG A 74 12.70 5.36 2.21
C ARG A 74 13.94 6.18 1.86
N GLN A 75 15.02 5.54 1.40
CA GLN A 75 16.24 6.22 0.98
C GLN A 75 15.98 7.15 -0.20
N ARG A 76 15.36 6.64 -1.28
CA ARG A 76 15.11 7.38 -2.51
C ARG A 76 14.22 8.60 -2.27
N ILE A 77 13.17 8.46 -1.47
CA ILE A 77 12.28 9.59 -1.15
C ILE A 77 13.02 10.60 -0.27
N SER A 78 13.77 10.16 0.74
CA SER A 78 14.58 11.08 1.56
C SER A 78 15.62 11.85 0.74
N ASP A 79 16.27 11.21 -0.23
CA ASP A 79 17.22 11.86 -1.13
C ASP A 79 16.53 12.92 -1.99
N LEU A 80 15.39 12.57 -2.59
CA LEU A 80 14.62 13.49 -3.43
C LEU A 80 14.05 14.68 -2.64
N GLU A 81 13.58 14.47 -1.41
CA GLU A 81 13.09 15.54 -0.52
C GLU A 81 14.18 16.56 -0.18
N ARG A 82 15.45 16.14 -0.11
CA ARG A 82 16.59 17.07 0.09
C ARG A 82 16.89 17.92 -1.13
N GLU A 83 16.57 17.43 -2.32
CA GLU A 83 16.83 18.13 -3.59
C GLU A 83 15.64 19.00 -4.03
N ARG A 84 14.41 18.56 -3.78
CA ARG A 84 13.20 19.22 -4.25
C ARG A 84 11.96 18.82 -3.46
N SER A 85 10.92 19.64 -3.53
CA SER A 85 9.60 19.24 -3.03
C SER A 85 9.04 18.10 -3.89
N ILE A 86 8.71 16.99 -3.25
CA ILE A 86 8.04 15.83 -3.88
C ILE A 86 6.77 15.47 -3.11
N SER A 87 5.80 14.89 -3.82
CA SER A 87 4.55 14.47 -3.22
C SER A 87 4.51 12.97 -2.91
N LEU A 88 5.64 12.24 -2.86
CA LEU A 88 5.63 10.78 -2.67
C LEU A 88 5.63 10.39 -1.19
N SER A 89 5.10 9.20 -0.87
CA SER A 89 5.08 8.69 0.50
C SER A 89 6.17 7.66 0.74
N SER A 90 7.04 7.92 1.71
CA SER A 90 7.98 6.93 2.23
C SER A 90 7.32 5.86 3.10
N LYS A 91 6.03 6.02 3.41
CA LYS A 91 5.26 5.09 4.25
C LYS A 91 4.56 3.98 3.46
N TRP A 92 4.47 4.11 2.14
CA TRP A 92 3.73 3.18 1.30
C TRP A 92 4.63 2.59 0.22
N VAL A 93 4.46 1.30 -0.05
CA VAL A 93 5.12 0.58 -1.15
C VAL A 93 4.09 -0.26 -1.87
N ALA A 94 4.10 -0.28 -3.20
CA ALA A 94 3.26 -1.14 -4.01
C ALA A 94 4.11 -2.09 -4.85
N ILE A 95 3.69 -3.35 -4.95
CA ILE A 95 4.44 -4.42 -5.61
C ILE A 95 3.50 -5.21 -6.52
N LEU A 96 3.95 -5.37 -7.77
CA LEU A 96 3.41 -6.36 -8.71
C LEU A 96 4.38 -7.54 -8.80
N ASP A 97 3.90 -8.70 -8.38
CA ASP A 97 4.59 -10.00 -8.39
C ASP A 97 3.94 -10.99 -9.37
N GLU A 98 4.33 -12.26 -9.36
CA GLU A 98 3.83 -13.25 -10.33
C GLU A 98 2.30 -13.39 -10.27
N ARG A 99 1.73 -13.35 -9.06
CA ARG A 99 0.29 -13.45 -8.83
C ARG A 99 -0.49 -12.25 -9.32
N SER A 100 0.17 -11.11 -9.51
CA SER A 100 -0.51 -9.88 -9.94
C SER A 100 -1.09 -9.98 -11.35
N VAL A 101 -0.48 -10.83 -12.20
CA VAL A 101 -0.95 -11.08 -13.57
C VAL A 101 -2.19 -11.98 -13.58
N THR A 102 -2.21 -13.02 -12.74
CA THR A 102 -3.29 -14.02 -12.72
C THR A 102 -4.49 -13.52 -11.92
N ASP A 103 -4.24 -12.89 -10.78
CA ASP A 103 -5.27 -12.59 -9.79
C ASP A 103 -5.82 -11.16 -9.94
N ASN A 104 -5.20 -10.33 -10.80
CA ASN A 104 -5.47 -8.88 -10.89
C ASN A 104 -5.37 -8.18 -9.52
N THR A 105 -4.33 -8.52 -8.77
CA THR A 105 -4.07 -8.00 -7.44
C THR A 105 -2.74 -7.26 -7.37
N VAL A 106 -2.65 -6.33 -6.44
CA VAL A 106 -1.41 -5.64 -6.09
C VAL A 106 -1.12 -5.87 -4.60
N VAL A 107 0.15 -6.01 -4.26
CA VAL A 107 0.60 -6.07 -2.87
C VAL A 107 0.92 -4.66 -2.41
N ILE A 108 0.36 -4.25 -1.28
CA ILE A 108 0.54 -2.93 -0.68
C ILE A 108 1.14 -3.09 0.71
N HIS A 109 2.22 -2.35 0.97
CA HIS A 109 2.81 -2.23 2.29
C HIS A 109 2.55 -0.85 2.87
N ARG A 110 2.31 -0.79 4.18
CA ARG A 110 2.20 0.46 4.95
C ARG A 110 3.09 0.41 6.18
N TYR A 111 3.84 1.49 6.40
CA TYR A 111 4.77 1.67 7.50
C TYR A 111 4.16 2.50 8.63
N GLU A 112 4.53 2.16 9.87
CA GLU A 112 4.55 3.10 11.00
C GLU A 112 5.75 2.84 11.89
N THR A 113 6.16 3.88 12.62
CA THR A 113 7.09 3.72 13.74
C THR A 113 6.38 3.05 14.91
N LYS A 114 6.97 2.00 15.50
CA LYS A 114 6.34 1.21 16.56
C LYS A 114 6.12 2.03 17.83
N SER A 115 7.13 2.74 18.31
CA SER A 115 7.03 3.61 19.48
C SER A 115 5.91 4.66 19.35
N LYS A 116 5.74 5.20 18.13
CA LYS A 116 4.66 6.14 17.81
C LYS A 116 3.29 5.47 17.83
N TRP A 117 3.18 4.25 17.29
CA TRP A 117 1.96 3.45 17.37
C TRP A 117 1.55 3.17 18.81
N GLU A 118 2.50 2.73 19.64
CA GLU A 118 2.28 2.48 21.06
C GLU A 118 1.92 3.75 21.83
N GLN A 119 2.49 4.90 21.47
CA GLN A 119 2.10 6.19 22.02
C GLN A 119 0.65 6.53 21.67
N LEU A 120 0.27 6.42 20.40
CA LEU A 120 -1.13 6.63 19.96
C LEU A 120 -2.08 5.69 20.70
N GLN A 121 -1.68 4.46 20.96
CA GLN A 121 -2.47 3.51 21.74
C GLN A 121 -2.64 3.96 23.20
N ARG A 122 -1.57 4.42 23.86
CA ARG A 122 -1.65 4.93 25.24
C ARG A 122 -2.50 6.19 25.38
N GLU A 123 -2.55 7.00 24.33
CA GLU A 123 -3.31 8.25 24.28
C GLU A 123 -4.76 8.04 23.82
N ALA A 124 -5.09 6.88 23.25
CA ALA A 124 -6.45 6.57 22.82
C ALA A 124 -7.37 6.34 24.02
N GLU A 125 -8.53 6.99 24.02
CA GLU A 125 -9.60 6.76 25.01
C GLU A 125 -10.34 5.43 24.77
N GLU A 126 -10.19 4.87 23.56
CA GLU A 126 -10.80 3.61 23.14
C GLU A 126 -9.89 2.42 23.48
N GLU A 127 -10.49 1.36 24.01
CA GLU A 127 -9.79 0.12 24.33
C GLU A 127 -9.55 -0.70 23.06
N TRP A 128 -8.36 -0.61 22.48
CA TRP A 128 -7.95 -1.48 21.37
C TRP A 128 -6.58 -2.11 21.63
N VAL A 129 -6.43 -3.36 21.17
CA VAL A 129 -5.36 -4.26 21.61
C VAL A 129 -4.27 -4.36 20.55
N GLY A 130 -3.16 -3.67 20.81
CA GLY A 130 -1.87 -3.95 20.20
C GLY A 130 -1.77 -3.65 18.71
N ILE A 131 -0.88 -4.34 18.00
CA ILE A 131 -0.66 -4.15 16.56
C ILE A 131 -1.62 -5.09 15.81
N PRO A 132 -2.54 -4.59 14.97
CA PRO A 132 -3.57 -5.40 14.34
C PRO A 132 -3.01 -6.26 13.20
N GLY A 133 -3.63 -7.42 13.02
CA GLY A 133 -3.36 -8.34 11.91
C GLY A 133 -1.97 -8.95 11.90
N THR A 134 -1.54 -9.43 10.74
CA THR A 134 -0.23 -10.05 10.52
C THR A 134 0.81 -9.00 10.11
N ALA A 135 1.10 -8.05 11.01
CA ALA A 135 2.14 -7.06 10.79
C ALA A 135 3.54 -7.64 11.00
N GLU A 136 4.49 -7.22 10.17
CA GLU A 136 5.92 -7.48 10.40
C GLU A 136 6.48 -6.41 11.33
N ILE A 137 7.02 -6.82 12.47
CA ILE A 137 7.58 -5.94 13.48
C ILE A 137 9.09 -6.12 13.51
N ASN A 138 9.83 -5.02 13.44
CA ASN A 138 11.27 -5.00 13.66
C ASN A 138 11.58 -4.02 14.81
N GLU A 139 11.93 -4.58 15.96
CA GLU A 139 12.24 -3.84 17.19
C GLU A 139 13.50 -2.99 17.05
N ASP A 140 14.53 -3.49 16.36
CA ASP A 140 15.80 -2.78 16.18
C ASP A 140 15.63 -1.51 15.33
N GLU A 141 14.73 -1.57 14.34
CA GLU A 141 14.39 -0.44 13.46
C GLU A 141 13.18 0.39 13.95
N ASP A 142 12.62 0.06 15.12
CA ASP A 142 11.40 0.67 15.67
C ASP A 142 10.26 0.76 14.63
N SER A 143 10.01 -0.33 13.91
CA SER A 143 9.15 -0.32 12.72
C SER A 143 8.06 -1.40 12.71
N ILE A 144 6.92 -1.02 12.15
CA ILE A 144 5.79 -1.89 11.85
C ILE A 144 5.47 -1.78 10.36
N TRP A 145 5.31 -2.94 9.71
CA TRP A 145 4.85 -3.02 8.33
C TRP A 145 3.62 -3.90 8.22
N TRP A 146 2.52 -3.33 7.74
CA TRP A 146 1.36 -4.09 7.31
C TRP A 146 1.44 -4.39 5.83
N LYS A 147 0.99 -5.58 5.43
CA LYS A 147 1.00 -6.07 4.06
C LYS A 147 -0.38 -6.58 3.69
N TRP A 148 -0.91 -6.09 2.57
CA TRP A 148 -2.18 -6.55 2.01
C TRP A 148 -2.01 -6.91 0.55
N ARG A 149 -2.64 -8.01 0.12
CA ARG A 149 -2.92 -8.26 -1.29
C ARG A 149 -4.36 -7.83 -1.56
N VAL A 150 -4.54 -6.86 -2.44
CA VAL A 150 -5.86 -6.30 -2.77
C VAL A 150 -6.11 -6.36 -4.27
N PRO A 151 -7.37 -6.53 -4.71
CA PRO A 151 -7.75 -6.30 -6.10
C PRO A 151 -7.38 -4.89 -6.56
N PHE A 152 -7.11 -4.73 -7.86
CA PHE A 152 -6.69 -3.45 -8.44
C PHE A 152 -7.73 -2.32 -8.24
N ASP A 153 -9.01 -2.62 -8.37
CA ASP A 153 -10.11 -1.67 -8.16
C ASP A 153 -10.31 -1.26 -6.69
N ALA A 154 -9.74 -2.03 -5.76
CA ALA A 154 -9.86 -1.82 -4.32
C ALA A 154 -8.72 -1.01 -3.71
N VAL A 155 -7.60 -0.84 -4.42
CA VAL A 155 -6.38 -0.27 -3.82
C VAL A 155 -6.56 1.18 -3.35
N PHE A 156 -7.36 1.97 -4.09
CA PHE A 156 -7.65 3.34 -3.70
C PHE A 156 -8.53 3.40 -2.45
N HIS A 157 -9.47 2.47 -2.28
CA HIS A 157 -10.23 2.35 -1.03
C HIS A 157 -9.31 2.06 0.16
N LEU A 158 -8.40 1.08 0.05
CA LEU A 158 -7.43 0.79 1.10
C LEU A 158 -6.64 2.05 1.48
N TYR A 159 -6.03 2.70 0.48
CA TYR A 159 -5.22 3.89 0.70
C TYR A 159 -6.03 5.02 1.36
N ASN A 160 -7.19 5.35 0.79
CA ASN A 160 -8.02 6.45 1.29
C ASN A 160 -8.56 6.17 2.70
N HIS A 161 -9.00 4.93 2.98
CA HIS A 161 -9.53 4.55 4.28
C HIS A 161 -8.44 4.60 5.36
N VAL A 162 -7.25 4.07 5.09
CA VAL A 162 -6.14 4.10 6.05
C VAL A 162 -5.68 5.54 6.32
N GLU A 163 -5.59 6.38 5.30
CA GLU A 163 -5.18 7.78 5.47
C GLU A 163 -6.26 8.63 6.16
N THR A 164 -7.54 8.33 5.94
CA THR A 164 -8.67 9.08 6.53
C THR A 164 -8.94 8.69 7.98
N PHE A 165 -8.97 7.39 8.26
CA PHE A 165 -9.35 6.84 9.57
C PHE A 165 -8.15 6.48 10.44
N SER A 166 -6.93 6.77 9.98
CA SER A 166 -5.69 6.56 10.74
C SER A 166 -5.59 5.10 11.25
N TRP A 167 -5.30 4.91 12.53
CA TRP A 167 -5.17 3.58 13.15
C TRP A 167 -6.44 2.72 13.00
N ARG A 168 -7.64 3.31 13.01
CA ARG A 168 -8.91 2.57 12.81
C ARG A 168 -8.99 1.97 11.42
N GLY A 169 -8.54 2.72 10.41
CA GLY A 169 -8.43 2.23 9.04
C GLY A 169 -7.47 1.04 8.95
N VAL A 170 -6.29 1.13 9.56
CA VAL A 170 -5.34 0.00 9.61
C VAL A 170 -5.95 -1.19 10.35
N ALA A 171 -6.56 -0.97 11.51
CA ALA A 171 -7.17 -2.01 12.34
C ALA A 171 -8.31 -2.75 11.61
N LEU A 172 -9.12 -2.04 10.83
CA LEU A 172 -10.19 -2.61 10.03
C LEU A 172 -9.66 -3.45 8.86
N TRP A 173 -8.71 -2.92 8.10
CA TRP A 173 -8.18 -3.61 6.92
C TRP A 173 -7.24 -4.77 7.25
N ALA A 174 -6.62 -4.77 8.43
CA ALA A 174 -5.71 -5.82 8.88
C ALA A 174 -6.42 -7.02 9.53
N ARG A 175 -7.76 -7.04 9.58
CA ARG A 175 -8.51 -8.11 10.25
C ARG A 175 -8.36 -9.45 9.54
N PRO A 176 -7.95 -10.52 10.24
CA PRO A 176 -7.73 -11.84 9.63
C PRO A 176 -9.01 -12.46 9.07
N GLU A 177 -10.18 -12.17 9.65
CA GLU A 177 -11.47 -12.65 9.15
C GLU A 177 -11.87 -12.07 7.78
N TYR A 178 -11.20 -11.00 7.33
CA TYR A 178 -11.41 -10.42 6.01
C TYR A 178 -10.41 -10.95 4.98
N LEU A 179 -9.55 -11.91 5.35
CA LEU A 179 -8.61 -12.52 4.42
C LEU A 179 -9.25 -13.76 3.77
N GLY A 180 -9.28 -13.80 2.44
CA GLY A 180 -9.68 -15.00 1.70
C GLY A 180 -8.67 -16.14 1.88
N GLU A 181 -9.08 -17.37 1.53
CA GLU A 181 -8.19 -18.55 1.58
C GLU A 181 -6.95 -18.40 0.70
N ASP A 182 -7.02 -17.56 -0.33
CA ASP A 182 -5.95 -17.22 -1.26
C ASP A 182 -5.05 -16.08 -0.77
N GLY A 183 -5.31 -15.53 0.42
CA GLY A 183 -4.60 -14.40 1.01
C GLY A 183 -4.97 -13.04 0.39
N VAL A 184 -6.04 -12.95 -0.40
CA VAL A 184 -6.55 -11.68 -0.94
C VAL A 184 -7.58 -11.10 0.04
N VAL A 185 -7.54 -9.79 0.27
CA VAL A 185 -8.51 -9.12 1.15
C VAL A 185 -9.90 -9.15 0.51
N MET A 186 -10.88 -9.65 1.27
CA MET A 186 -12.31 -9.60 0.94
C MET A 186 -12.86 -8.19 1.14
N VAL A 187 -12.56 -7.32 0.18
CA VAL A 187 -12.78 -5.86 0.21
C VAL A 187 -14.19 -5.43 0.61
N ARG A 188 -15.19 -6.26 0.30
CA ARG A 188 -16.60 -5.97 0.62
C ARG A 188 -16.80 -5.61 2.09
N PHE A 189 -16.07 -6.25 3.01
CA PHE A 189 -16.24 -6.02 4.45
C PHE A 189 -15.74 -4.64 4.88
N PRO A 190 -14.44 -4.28 4.73
CA PRO A 190 -13.97 -2.97 5.15
C PRO A 190 -14.65 -1.82 4.39
N VAL A 191 -14.96 -2.01 3.10
CA VAL A 191 -15.66 -0.98 2.31
C VAL A 191 -17.11 -0.82 2.75
N GLY A 192 -17.84 -1.91 2.97
CA GLY A 192 -19.23 -1.84 3.40
C GLY A 192 -19.38 -1.29 4.80
N ILE A 193 -18.45 -1.59 5.72
CA ILE A 193 -18.42 -1.01 7.07
C ILE A 193 -18.23 0.52 6.99
N ILE A 194 -17.19 0.98 6.28
CA ILE A 194 -16.88 2.41 6.16
C ILE A 194 -17.99 3.18 5.44
N SER A 195 -18.68 2.54 4.50
CA SER A 195 -19.78 3.14 3.75
C SER A 195 -21.12 3.09 4.50
N GLY A 196 -21.15 2.56 5.73
CA GLY A 196 -22.36 2.41 6.54
C GLY A 196 -23.35 1.33 6.05
N GLY A 197 -22.91 0.48 5.12
CA GLY A 197 -23.70 -0.65 4.60
C GLY A 197 -23.58 -1.93 5.43
N MET A 198 -22.64 -1.99 6.37
CA MET A 198 -22.45 -3.09 7.32
C MET A 198 -22.07 -2.54 8.70
N GLU A 199 -22.52 -3.21 9.76
CA GLU A 199 -22.09 -2.89 11.12
C GLU A 199 -20.67 -3.40 11.35
N ASP A 200 -19.85 -2.63 12.07
CA ASP A 200 -18.55 -3.09 12.54
C ASP A 200 -18.74 -4.01 13.76
N PRO A 201 -18.41 -5.32 13.69
CA PRO A 201 -18.53 -6.22 14.84
C PRO A 201 -17.71 -5.81 16.06
N LEU A 202 -16.66 -5.00 15.87
CA LEU A 202 -15.81 -4.49 16.96
C LEU A 202 -16.15 -3.04 17.34
N GLY A 203 -17.09 -2.40 16.65
CA GLY A 203 -17.49 -1.01 16.92
C GLY A 203 -16.37 0.02 16.82
N LEU A 204 -15.34 -0.23 16.00
CA LEU A 204 -14.18 0.66 15.84
C LEU A 204 -14.41 1.74 14.76
N MET A 205 -15.48 1.63 13.97
CA MET A 205 -15.78 2.50 12.82
C MET A 205 -17.11 3.24 12.99
#